data_AF-A0A9W8K257-F1
#
_entry.id   AF-A0A9W8K257-F1
#
_cell.length_a   1.000
_cell.length_b   1.000
_cell.length_c   1.000
_cell.angle_alpha   90.00
_cell.angle_beta   90.00
_cell.angle_gamma   90.00
#
_symmetry.space_group_name_H-M   'P 1'
#
loop_
_entity.id
_entity.type
_entity.pdbx_description
1 polymer ?
#
loop_
_entity_poly.entity_id
_entity_poly.type
_entity_poly.pdbx_seq_one_letter_code
_entity_poly.pdbx_strand_id
1 'polypeptide(L)'
;MKQDDLTSSTTFNKRYPHQTRYYSSKGSWTIMTGFEPPMGLGKPDPKRPKSGWVFVLTCAASLALVLATSRLYTPHSLGLSSVHDFISRSLLWDTATRDSKVELSPDADAVEPDDGGFARTDDVKFDNYSLFLKGQRIFLHSGEFHTFRLPVPSLWPDILEKFKAAGLNSVSVYTHMGLINPAPGVVDFGGFRALQPLFDAAKAAGIWVVLRPGPYINAETTAGGIAHWITSEVPGQLRTNATDWRMAWDDYIRGIIRETSPNQINRGGPVIAVQIDNEFGTSIPVFQEYFEDLLDIYRRSGIVVPLTYNDPGQRRNFINGTGAVDLYGLDAYPQGFDCSNPTRWRPVTTNYHQYHQEVNPSQPWYFPEFQGGSFDAWGPPHQSVFNLQLWASNAKLINYYMLYGGTSWGGIPFHGVYTSYDYGSPITESRELTTKFDELKRQGLFVRSSPEFIKTDWIADASSGLSVSTNPAAFITLLRNPDTGAAFYIARQTDSTSTATTDFKLNVTTSELGAVQIPVVAPSITMGGRQSKVVLTDYAVGASSKITYSTAQVFYAGTIDGRDVLFLYGDSAKLLQHPRPTHTCR
;
A
#
# COMPACT_ATOMS: atom_id res chain seq x y z
N MET A 1 54.07 -18.49 6.78
CA MET A 1 55.21 -18.57 5.84
C MET A 1 54.97 -17.53 4.75
N LYS A 2 56.05 -16.90 4.28
CA LYS A 2 56.15 -15.56 3.68
C LYS A 2 55.34 -15.28 2.40
N GLN A 3 54.78 -14.07 2.40
CA GLN A 3 54.78 -12.99 1.38
C GLN A 3 55.67 -13.16 0.14
N ASP A 4 55.14 -12.76 -1.02
CA ASP A 4 55.75 -11.93 -2.09
C ASP A 4 54.61 -11.54 -3.07
N ASP A 5 54.12 -10.30 -3.06
CA ASP A 5 54.54 -9.12 -3.86
C ASP A 5 54.33 -9.25 -5.37
N LEU A 6 53.38 -8.48 -5.91
CA LEU A 6 53.43 -7.93 -7.27
C LEU A 6 52.58 -6.65 -7.34
N THR A 7 53.29 -5.53 -7.19
CA THR A 7 52.86 -4.17 -7.50
C THR A 7 52.63 -4.01 -9.00
N SER A 8 51.48 -3.46 -9.41
CA SER A 8 51.44 -2.58 -10.59
C SER A 8 50.37 -1.50 -10.42
N SER A 9 50.85 -0.26 -10.37
CA SER A 9 50.07 0.97 -10.31
C SER A 9 49.48 1.28 -11.69
N THR A 10 48.16 1.43 -11.78
CA THR A 10 47.53 2.18 -12.88
C THR A 10 46.63 3.26 -12.28
N THR A 11 47.16 4.47 -12.27
CA THR A 11 46.44 5.72 -12.00
C THR A 11 45.32 5.92 -13.01
N PHE A 12 44.07 5.73 -12.60
CA PHE A 12 42.89 6.15 -13.36
C PHE A 12 42.59 7.62 -13.09
N ASN A 13 43.04 8.47 -13.99
CA ASN A 13 42.76 9.91 -13.98
C ASN A 13 41.47 10.15 -14.79
N LYS A 14 40.29 10.10 -14.15
CA LYS A 14 39.02 10.49 -14.80
C LYS A 14 38.77 11.99 -14.58
N ARG A 15 39.12 12.77 -15.60
CA ARG A 15 38.61 14.14 -15.79
C ARG A 15 37.10 14.07 -16.06
N TYR A 16 36.30 14.68 -15.20
CA TYR A 16 34.88 14.97 -15.46
C TYR A 16 34.78 16.23 -16.33
N PRO A 17 34.13 16.19 -17.51
CA PRO A 17 33.64 17.40 -18.12
C PRO A 17 32.27 17.75 -17.53
N HIS A 18 32.22 18.84 -16.75
CA HIS A 18 30.98 19.54 -16.45
C HIS A 18 30.37 20.04 -17.76
N GLN A 19 29.27 19.43 -18.20
CA GLN A 19 28.34 20.04 -19.15
C GLN A 19 26.97 20.13 -18.49
N THR A 20 26.72 21.29 -17.88
CA THR A 20 25.39 21.74 -17.48
C THR A 20 24.58 21.97 -18.76
N ARG A 21 23.72 21.01 -19.14
CA ARG A 21 22.72 21.24 -20.19
C ARG A 21 21.44 21.77 -19.56
N TYR A 22 21.17 23.05 -19.82
CA TYR A 22 19.86 23.66 -19.63
C TYR A 22 18.86 22.98 -20.59
N TYR A 23 17.90 22.25 -20.04
CA TYR A 23 16.69 21.87 -20.77
C TYR A 23 15.68 23.01 -20.66
N SER A 24 15.46 23.73 -21.77
CA SER A 24 14.29 24.60 -21.89
C SER A 24 13.10 23.76 -22.34
N SER A 25 12.18 23.43 -21.44
CA SER A 25 10.85 22.98 -21.81
C SER A 25 9.91 24.18 -21.82
N LYS A 26 9.72 24.78 -23.00
CA LYS A 26 8.52 25.59 -23.27
C LYS A 26 7.34 24.61 -23.41
N GLY A 27 6.52 24.54 -22.38
CA GLY A 27 5.29 23.75 -22.33
C GLY A 27 4.49 24.20 -21.11
N SER A 28 3.78 25.31 -21.27
CA SER A 28 2.96 25.96 -20.25
C SER A 28 1.76 25.10 -19.87
N TRP A 29 1.65 24.73 -18.59
CA TRP A 29 0.41 24.36 -17.94
C TRP A 29 0.12 25.38 -16.85
N THR A 30 -0.95 26.16 -17.02
CA THR A 30 -1.51 27.02 -15.99
C THR A 30 -2.75 26.33 -15.44
N ILE A 31 -2.68 25.85 -14.20
CA ILE A 31 -3.87 25.60 -13.39
C ILE A 31 -4.15 26.93 -12.67
N MET A 32 -5.30 27.54 -12.96
CA MET A 32 -5.76 28.72 -12.25
C MET A 32 -6.13 28.34 -10.81
N THR A 33 -5.30 28.70 -9.84
CA THR A 33 -5.77 29.02 -8.50
C THR A 33 -5.92 30.54 -8.44
N GLY A 34 -7.16 31.03 -8.46
CA GLY A 34 -7.45 32.45 -8.37
C GLY A 34 -6.97 33.02 -7.03
N PHE A 35 -6.02 33.95 -7.10
CA PHE A 35 -6.01 35.28 -6.47
C PHE A 35 -4.57 35.83 -6.60
N GLU A 36 -4.27 36.50 -7.71
CA GLU A 36 -3.11 37.41 -7.81
C GLU A 36 -3.57 38.84 -7.48
N PRO A 37 -2.72 39.64 -6.82
CA PRO A 37 -2.63 41.08 -7.07
C PRO A 37 -1.34 41.43 -7.84
N PRO A 38 -1.33 42.56 -8.58
CA PRO A 38 -0.35 42.81 -9.63
C PRO A 38 1.05 43.22 -9.11
N MET A 39 2.08 42.81 -9.85
CA MET A 39 3.46 43.31 -9.74
C MET A 39 3.60 44.74 -10.25
N GLY A 40 4.45 45.55 -9.60
CA GLY A 40 5.00 46.77 -10.21
C GLY A 40 5.80 47.70 -9.30
N LEU A 41 7.10 47.43 -9.16
CA LEU A 41 8.25 48.37 -9.10
C LEU A 41 8.38 49.41 -7.96
N GLY A 42 9.54 49.40 -7.30
CA GLY A 42 10.18 50.63 -6.78
C GLY A 42 10.86 50.51 -5.41
N LYS A 43 12.16 50.82 -5.34
CA LYS A 43 13.00 50.86 -4.12
C LYS A 43 12.52 51.93 -3.10
N PRO A 44 12.77 51.78 -1.79
CA PRO A 44 12.37 52.76 -0.78
C PRO A 44 13.40 53.90 -0.63
N ASP A 45 12.91 55.14 -0.60
CA ASP A 45 13.63 56.34 -0.13
C ASP A 45 13.05 56.76 1.24
N PRO A 46 13.85 56.93 2.31
CA PRO A 46 13.36 57.25 3.64
C PRO A 46 13.34 58.76 3.86
N LYS A 47 12.15 59.37 3.95
CA LYS A 47 11.82 60.58 4.77
C LYS A 47 10.45 61.15 4.42
N ARG A 48 9.44 60.93 5.29
CA ARG A 48 8.58 61.95 5.93
C ARG A 48 7.32 61.34 6.56
N PRO A 49 6.87 61.84 7.73
CA PRO A 49 5.68 61.36 8.44
C PRO A 49 4.43 62.18 8.08
N LYS A 50 3.24 61.55 8.18
CA LYS A 50 1.90 62.15 8.45
C LYS A 50 0.85 61.02 8.38
N SER A 51 0.30 60.61 9.53
CA SER A 51 -0.98 61.06 10.11
C SER A 51 -2.24 60.51 9.41
N GLY A 52 -2.79 59.45 10.02
CA GLY A 52 -4.21 59.15 10.24
C GLY A 52 -5.18 59.12 9.06
N TRP A 53 -5.72 57.93 8.76
CA TRP A 53 -7.15 57.73 8.47
C TRP A 53 -7.60 56.37 9.03
N VAL A 54 -8.80 56.40 9.60
CA VAL A 54 -9.53 55.34 10.29
C VAL A 54 -9.96 54.25 9.30
N PHE A 55 -9.73 52.98 9.65
CA PHE A 55 -10.45 51.84 9.08
C PHE A 55 -11.11 51.05 10.22
N VAL A 56 -12.44 51.07 10.23
CA VAL A 56 -13.28 50.23 11.08
C VAL A 56 -13.15 48.79 10.58
N LEU A 57 -12.65 47.90 11.44
CA LEU A 57 -12.63 46.46 11.23
C LEU A 57 -13.07 45.79 12.54
N THR A 58 -14.39 45.68 12.69
CA THR A 58 -15.02 44.82 13.70
C THR A 58 -15.09 43.40 13.14
N CYS A 59 -14.16 42.55 13.55
CA CYS A 59 -14.31 41.09 13.53
C CYS A 59 -14.00 40.57 14.94
N ALA A 60 -14.98 40.67 15.82
CA ALA A 60 -15.03 39.90 17.04
C ALA A 60 -16.50 39.51 17.27
N ALA A 61 -16.71 38.21 17.43
CA ALA A 61 -17.92 37.55 17.91
C ALA A 61 -19.20 37.68 17.06
N SER A 62 -19.56 36.60 16.38
CA SER A 62 -20.96 36.21 16.17
C SER A 62 -21.06 34.69 15.99
N LEU A 63 -20.97 34.01 17.13
CA LEU A 63 -21.67 32.75 17.39
C LEU A 63 -23.07 33.14 17.90
N ALA A 64 -24.09 32.38 17.48
CA ALA A 64 -25.50 32.45 17.89
C ALA A 64 -26.38 33.52 17.21
N LEU A 65 -27.26 33.09 16.29
CA LEU A 65 -28.73 33.24 16.36
C LEU A 65 -29.39 33.00 14.99
N VAL A 66 -29.68 31.75 14.61
CA VAL A 66 -30.83 31.44 13.73
C VAL A 66 -31.39 30.05 14.09
N LEU A 67 -32.39 30.01 14.97
CA LEU A 67 -33.43 28.98 14.97
C LEU A 67 -34.76 29.62 15.39
N ALA A 68 -35.59 29.92 14.39
CA ALA A 68 -37.06 30.03 14.40
C ALA A 68 -37.40 30.25 12.91
N THR A 69 -38.08 29.40 12.13
CA THR A 69 -39.15 28.43 12.35
C THR A 69 -39.12 27.48 11.14
N SER A 70 -39.05 26.15 11.28
CA SER A 70 -40.23 25.29 11.14
C SER A 70 -39.99 23.88 11.72
N ARG A 71 -40.89 23.51 12.62
CA ARG A 71 -41.37 22.16 13.01
C ARG A 71 -41.26 21.13 11.87
N LEU A 72 -40.82 19.86 12.02
CA LEU A 72 -41.12 18.81 13.02
C LEU A 72 -40.14 17.60 12.91
N TYR A 73 -40.10 16.82 14.00
CA TYR A 73 -39.59 15.44 14.23
C TYR A 73 -38.13 15.23 14.73
N THR A 74 -38.05 14.69 15.94
CA THR A 74 -36.90 14.30 16.80
C THR A 74 -36.26 12.96 16.42
N PRO A 75 -34.97 12.73 16.78
CA PRO A 75 -34.70 11.86 17.94
C PRO A 75 -33.51 12.26 18.84
N HIS A 76 -33.56 11.68 20.04
CA HIS A 76 -32.71 11.68 21.24
C HIS A 76 -31.21 12.06 21.19
N SER A 77 -30.90 13.06 22.02
CA SER A 77 -29.79 13.21 22.98
C SER A 77 -28.43 12.50 22.76
N LEU A 78 -27.38 13.29 22.48
CA LEU A 78 -26.04 13.13 23.07
C LEU A 78 -25.44 14.53 23.29
N GLY A 79 -25.03 14.81 24.53
CA GLY A 79 -24.62 16.14 25.01
C GLY A 79 -23.19 16.53 24.62
N LEU A 80 -23.02 17.80 24.25
CA LEU A 80 -21.75 18.47 24.03
C LEU A 80 -21.13 18.90 25.36
N SER A 81 -20.21 18.09 25.88
CA SER A 81 -19.27 18.51 26.95
C SER A 81 -17.83 18.01 26.72
N SER A 82 -17.46 17.59 25.51
CA SER A 82 -16.15 16.95 25.27
C SER A 82 -15.16 17.72 24.38
N VAL A 83 -15.45 18.94 23.95
CA VAL A 83 -14.59 19.63 22.96
C VAL A 83 -13.63 20.64 23.59
N HIS A 84 -13.83 21.03 24.85
CA HIS A 84 -12.97 22.03 25.51
C HIS A 84 -11.86 21.45 26.39
N ASP A 85 -11.91 20.14 26.69
CA ASP A 85 -10.87 19.42 27.45
C ASP A 85 -9.79 18.78 26.54
N PHE A 86 -10.00 18.81 25.22
CA PHE A 86 -9.16 18.13 24.24
C PHE A 86 -7.97 18.98 23.74
N ILE A 87 -7.98 20.30 23.95
CA ILE A 87 -6.95 21.22 23.40
C ILE A 87 -5.90 21.63 24.46
N SER A 88 -6.10 21.30 25.74
CA SER A 88 -5.20 21.74 26.82
C SER A 88 -4.18 20.70 27.31
N ARG A 89 -4.07 19.53 26.65
CA ARG A 89 -3.11 18.46 27.02
C ARG A 89 -2.05 18.14 25.96
N SER A 90 -1.88 18.98 24.93
CA SER A 90 -0.90 18.74 23.85
C SER A 90 0.38 19.58 23.95
N LEU A 91 0.64 20.24 25.08
CA LEU A 91 1.86 21.00 25.32
C LEU A 91 2.31 20.75 26.76
N LEU A 92 3.11 19.70 26.98
CA LEU A 92 4.10 19.56 28.05
C LEU A 92 4.80 18.21 27.83
N TRP A 93 6.00 18.27 27.25
CA TRP A 93 6.91 17.13 27.12
C TRP A 93 7.62 16.97 28.46
N ASP A 94 7.19 15.99 29.27
CA ASP A 94 7.86 15.68 30.52
C ASP A 94 8.69 14.40 30.35
N THR A 95 10.01 14.56 30.42
CA THR A 95 10.98 13.47 30.43
C THR A 95 10.92 12.76 31.78
N ALA A 96 10.13 11.70 31.89
CA ALA A 96 10.16 10.79 33.03
C ALA A 96 10.64 9.40 32.60
N THR A 97 11.86 9.05 33.00
CA THR A 97 12.38 7.69 33.02
C THR A 97 11.46 6.81 33.88
N ARG A 98 10.68 5.92 33.26
CA ARG A 98 9.97 4.86 33.96
C ARG A 98 10.78 3.57 33.86
N ASP A 99 11.55 3.31 34.91
CA ASP A 99 11.91 1.95 35.26
C ASP A 99 10.64 1.23 35.69
N SER A 100 10.21 0.22 34.92
CA SER A 100 9.16 -0.69 35.35
C SER A 100 9.49 -2.10 34.91
N LYS A 101 10.16 -2.86 35.79
CA LYS A 101 9.98 -4.31 35.85
C LYS A 101 8.54 -4.56 36.27
N VAL A 102 7.69 -4.91 35.31
CA VAL A 102 6.35 -5.43 35.57
C VAL A 102 6.43 -6.93 35.33
N GLU A 103 6.30 -7.72 36.38
CA GLU A 103 6.07 -9.16 36.26
C GLU A 103 4.74 -9.38 35.54
N LEU A 104 4.79 -10.12 34.43
CA LEU A 104 3.59 -10.58 33.73
C LEU A 104 2.89 -11.61 34.63
N SER A 105 1.67 -11.28 35.06
CA SER A 105 0.75 -12.25 35.68
C SER A 105 0.46 -13.39 34.68
N PRO A 106 0.41 -14.67 35.10
CA PRO A 106 0.11 -15.80 34.22
C PRO A 106 -1.34 -15.82 33.70
N ASP A 107 -2.24 -15.02 34.27
CA ASP A 107 -3.68 -15.13 34.05
C ASP A 107 -4.24 -13.95 33.24
N ALA A 108 -3.77 -13.78 32.00
CA ALA A 108 -4.56 -13.07 30.99
C ALA A 108 -5.52 -14.09 30.37
N ASP A 109 -6.81 -13.96 30.69
CA ASP A 109 -7.92 -14.81 30.27
C ASP A 109 -7.65 -15.56 28.95
N ALA A 110 -7.48 -16.88 29.06
CA ALA A 110 -7.37 -17.76 27.90
C ALA A 110 -8.65 -17.60 27.07
N VAL A 111 -8.51 -17.01 25.88
CA VAL A 111 -9.54 -17.04 24.86
C VAL A 111 -9.62 -18.47 24.35
N GLU A 112 -10.74 -19.15 24.61
CA GLU A 112 -11.03 -20.49 24.09
C GLU A 112 -10.83 -20.51 22.56
N PRO A 113 -10.20 -21.55 22.00
CA PRO A 113 -9.95 -21.65 20.56
C PRO A 113 -11.27 -21.83 19.81
N ASP A 114 -11.67 -20.81 19.05
CA ASP A 114 -12.82 -20.85 18.13
C ASP A 114 -12.56 -21.84 16.98
N ASP A 115 -13.54 -22.69 16.78
CA ASP A 115 -13.60 -23.86 15.92
C ASP A 115 -13.80 -23.47 14.45
N GLY A 116 -12.71 -23.05 13.80
CA GLY A 116 -12.60 -23.06 12.34
C GLY A 116 -12.82 -21.73 11.61
N GLY A 117 -12.86 -20.61 12.33
CA GLY A 117 -12.74 -19.28 11.73
C GLY A 117 -11.29 -18.95 11.37
N PHE A 118 -11.02 -18.53 10.12
CA PHE A 118 -9.69 -18.10 9.68
C PHE A 118 -9.16 -16.82 10.39
N ALA A 119 -9.87 -16.28 11.37
CA ALA A 119 -9.43 -15.19 12.24
C ALA A 119 -10.08 -15.40 13.61
N ARG A 120 -9.36 -15.13 14.70
CA ARG A 120 -9.89 -15.27 16.08
C ARG A 120 -10.74 -14.07 16.52
N THR A 121 -11.33 -13.35 15.55
CA THR A 121 -12.15 -12.16 15.77
C THR A 121 -13.15 -11.95 14.64
N ASP A 122 -14.34 -11.44 14.97
CA ASP A 122 -15.36 -11.07 13.97
C ASP A 122 -15.05 -9.77 13.22
N ASP A 123 -14.08 -9.00 13.71
CA ASP A 123 -13.76 -7.66 13.18
C ASP A 123 -12.87 -7.70 11.93
N VAL A 124 -12.19 -8.82 11.70
CA VAL A 124 -11.43 -9.10 10.48
C VAL A 124 -11.85 -10.48 10.00
N LYS A 125 -12.56 -10.54 8.88
CA LYS A 125 -12.90 -11.79 8.20
C LYS A 125 -12.43 -11.72 6.76
N PHE A 126 -12.50 -12.85 6.06
CA PHE A 126 -12.33 -12.88 4.62
C PHE A 126 -13.09 -14.04 4.01
N ASP A 127 -13.34 -13.94 2.71
CA ASP A 127 -13.81 -15.02 1.87
C ASP A 127 -12.90 -15.15 0.64
N ASN A 128 -13.29 -15.99 -0.31
CA ASN A 128 -12.56 -16.20 -1.56
C ASN A 128 -12.42 -14.95 -2.45
N TYR A 129 -13.09 -13.84 -2.11
CA TYR A 129 -13.00 -12.59 -2.85
C TYR A 129 -12.07 -11.59 -2.16
N SER A 130 -12.33 -11.22 -0.90
CA SER A 130 -11.59 -10.15 -0.25
C SER A 130 -11.68 -10.19 1.29
N LEU A 131 -11.03 -9.22 1.95
CA LEU A 131 -11.22 -8.98 3.38
C LEU A 131 -12.56 -8.31 3.69
N PHE A 132 -13.03 -8.51 4.91
CA PHE A 132 -14.05 -7.74 5.60
C PHE A 132 -13.43 -7.12 6.86
N LEU A 133 -13.53 -5.80 7.00
CA LEU A 133 -13.20 -5.11 8.24
C LEU A 133 -14.47 -4.54 8.84
N LYS A 134 -14.81 -4.91 10.08
CA LYS A 134 -16.05 -4.48 10.76
C LYS A 134 -17.30 -4.74 9.90
N GLY A 135 -17.35 -5.89 9.22
CA GLY A 135 -18.44 -6.28 8.32
C GLY A 135 -18.43 -5.61 6.94
N GLN A 136 -17.53 -4.67 6.66
CA GLN A 136 -17.42 -4.02 5.36
C GLN A 136 -16.37 -4.72 4.49
N ARG A 137 -16.77 -5.12 3.28
CA ARG A 137 -15.85 -5.64 2.27
C ARG A 137 -14.85 -4.56 1.84
N ILE A 138 -13.55 -4.89 1.84
CA ILE A 138 -12.50 -3.98 1.38
C ILE A 138 -11.59 -4.61 0.35
N PHE A 139 -11.07 -3.78 -0.55
CA PHE A 139 -9.84 -4.05 -1.27
C PHE A 139 -8.69 -3.57 -0.37
N LEU A 140 -7.78 -4.44 0.04
CA LEU A 140 -6.61 -4.03 0.81
C LEU A 140 -5.57 -3.44 -0.14
N HIS A 141 -5.50 -2.11 -0.20
CA HIS A 141 -4.57 -1.38 -1.05
C HIS A 141 -3.51 -0.74 -0.16
N SER A 142 -2.36 -1.40 -0.10
CA SER A 142 -1.30 -1.14 0.86
C SER A 142 0.01 -0.70 0.19
N GLY A 143 0.88 -0.07 0.96
CA GLY A 143 2.26 0.20 0.60
C GLY A 143 3.19 -0.11 1.77
N GLU A 144 4.47 -0.34 1.50
CA GLU A 144 5.44 -0.59 2.57
C GLU A 144 6.08 0.71 3.07
N PHE A 145 6.22 0.84 4.38
CA PHE A 145 6.98 1.89 5.06
C PHE A 145 7.73 1.32 6.28
N HIS A 146 9.06 1.50 6.31
CA HIS A 146 9.88 1.12 7.47
C HIS A 146 10.14 2.33 8.37
N THR A 147 9.48 2.39 9.52
CA THR A 147 9.64 3.50 10.48
C THR A 147 11.09 3.69 10.93
N PHE A 148 11.85 2.60 11.07
CA PHE A 148 13.27 2.68 11.44
C PHE A 148 14.15 3.33 10.37
N ARG A 149 13.71 3.43 9.11
CA ARG A 149 14.40 4.18 8.04
C ARG A 149 14.03 5.67 7.99
N LEU A 150 13.10 6.12 8.85
CA LEU A 150 12.78 7.53 9.09
C LEU A 150 12.72 7.76 10.60
N PRO A 151 13.87 7.92 11.29
CA PRO A 151 13.96 7.94 12.75
C PRO A 151 13.48 9.26 13.38
N VAL A 152 12.43 9.85 12.81
CA VAL A 152 11.81 11.11 13.23
C VAL A 152 10.30 10.85 13.30
N PRO A 153 9.77 10.36 14.44
CA PRO A 153 8.37 9.97 14.56
C PRO A 153 7.36 11.06 14.18
N SER A 154 7.70 12.33 14.40
CA SER A 154 6.87 13.47 13.97
C SER A 154 6.71 13.62 12.46
N LEU A 155 7.51 12.90 11.64
CA LEU A 155 7.38 12.86 10.18
C LEU A 155 6.60 11.63 9.68
N TRP A 156 6.27 10.66 10.54
CA TRP A 156 5.47 9.51 10.12
C TRP A 156 4.05 9.89 9.65
N PRO A 157 3.35 10.87 10.26
CA PRO A 157 2.07 11.35 9.74
C PRO A 157 2.15 11.84 8.28
N ASP A 158 3.19 12.57 7.89
CA ASP A 158 3.37 13.05 6.49
C ASP A 158 3.42 11.89 5.49
N ILE A 159 4.10 10.79 5.84
CA ILE A 159 4.14 9.60 5.00
C ILE A 159 2.75 8.97 4.89
N LEU A 160 2.05 8.76 6.01
CA LEU A 160 0.74 8.11 6.01
C LEU A 160 -0.36 8.97 5.35
N GLU A 161 -0.27 10.29 5.43
CA GLU A 161 -1.11 11.21 4.67
C GLU A 161 -0.89 11.07 3.16
N LYS A 162 0.36 10.89 2.72
CA LYS A 162 0.69 10.62 1.30
C LYS A 162 0.15 9.27 0.85
N PHE A 163 0.21 8.24 1.69
CA PHE A 163 -0.45 6.95 1.43
C PHE A 163 -1.95 7.16 1.20
N LYS A 164 -2.62 7.87 2.13
CA LYS A 164 -4.04 8.18 2.02
C LYS A 164 -4.38 8.96 0.74
N ALA A 165 -3.53 9.93 0.37
CA ALA A 165 -3.68 10.76 -0.82
C ALA A 165 -3.47 10.00 -2.14
N ALA A 166 -2.65 8.94 -2.14
CA ALA A 166 -2.54 7.97 -3.23
C ALA A 166 -3.74 7.02 -3.34
N GLY A 167 -4.72 7.14 -2.44
CA GLY A 167 -5.90 6.27 -2.43
C GLY A 167 -5.67 4.92 -1.74
N LEU A 168 -4.54 4.72 -1.07
CA LEU A 168 -4.31 3.54 -0.24
C LEU A 168 -5.15 3.62 1.04
N ASN A 169 -5.39 2.47 1.64
CA ASN A 169 -6.11 2.32 2.91
C ASN A 169 -5.32 1.54 3.97
N SER A 170 -4.12 1.07 3.65
CA SER A 170 -3.27 0.31 4.55
C SER A 170 -1.79 0.66 4.38
N VAL A 171 -1.01 0.40 5.42
CA VAL A 171 0.45 0.39 5.42
C VAL A 171 0.93 -0.97 5.93
N SER A 172 1.96 -1.51 5.30
CA SER A 172 2.72 -2.66 5.79
C SER A 172 4.04 -2.17 6.38
N VAL A 173 4.40 -2.70 7.54
CA VAL A 173 5.52 -2.19 8.34
C VAL A 173 6.35 -3.32 8.93
N TYR A 174 7.62 -3.38 8.55
CA TYR A 174 8.62 -4.13 9.32
C TYR A 174 9.01 -3.45 10.64
N THR A 175 9.26 -4.26 11.68
CA THR A 175 10.05 -3.85 12.85
C THR A 175 11.43 -4.51 12.79
N HIS A 176 12.45 -3.86 13.38
CA HIS A 176 13.83 -4.32 13.27
C HIS A 176 14.33 -4.83 14.62
N MET A 177 14.47 -6.15 14.75
CA MET A 177 14.89 -6.80 15.99
C MET A 177 16.23 -6.27 16.50
N GLY A 178 17.24 -6.10 15.66
CA GLY A 178 18.54 -5.56 16.08
C GLY A 178 18.52 -4.12 16.61
N LEU A 179 17.50 -3.32 16.29
CA LEU A 179 17.35 -1.98 16.84
C LEU A 179 16.58 -2.01 18.16
N ILE A 180 15.52 -2.82 18.25
CA ILE A 180 14.64 -2.94 19.43
C ILE A 180 15.29 -3.80 20.52
N ASN A 181 16.04 -4.82 20.15
CA ASN A 181 16.74 -5.74 21.03
C ASN A 181 18.26 -5.75 20.75
N PRO A 182 18.95 -4.63 21.02
CA PRO A 182 20.36 -4.46 20.61
C PRO A 182 21.35 -5.24 21.47
N ALA A 183 20.95 -5.74 22.64
CA ALA A 183 21.79 -6.50 23.57
C ALA A 183 20.94 -7.56 24.33
N PRO A 184 21.55 -8.62 24.86
CA PRO A 184 20.86 -9.61 25.70
C PRO A 184 20.08 -8.94 26.84
N GLY A 185 18.82 -9.31 27.02
CA GLY A 185 17.94 -8.80 28.08
C GLY A 185 17.45 -7.34 27.90
N VAL A 186 17.73 -6.70 26.75
CA VAL A 186 17.27 -5.33 26.46
C VAL A 186 16.21 -5.35 25.38
N VAL A 187 14.98 -4.93 25.68
CA VAL A 187 13.92 -4.72 24.67
C VAL A 187 13.40 -3.29 24.82
N ASP A 188 13.70 -2.44 23.85
CA ASP A 188 13.50 -0.99 23.90
C ASP A 188 12.55 -0.51 22.78
N PHE A 189 11.34 -0.10 23.18
CA PHE A 189 10.34 0.54 22.32
C PHE A 189 10.31 2.07 22.49
N GLY A 190 11.41 2.69 22.92
CA GLY A 190 11.57 4.13 23.02
C GLY A 190 11.93 4.81 21.69
N GLY A 191 11.62 6.10 21.59
CA GLY A 191 12.02 6.96 20.47
C GLY A 191 11.49 6.47 19.12
N PHE A 192 12.37 6.38 18.11
CA PHE A 192 12.01 5.90 16.76
C PHE A 192 11.68 4.40 16.68
N ARG A 193 11.90 3.65 17.77
CA ARG A 193 11.57 2.23 17.86
C ARG A 193 10.16 2.00 18.40
N ALA A 194 9.50 3.05 18.88
CA ALA A 194 8.15 2.99 19.41
C ALA A 194 7.13 2.65 18.32
N LEU A 195 6.14 1.82 18.66
CA LEU A 195 5.03 1.49 17.76
C LEU A 195 3.80 2.37 17.99
N GLN A 196 3.57 2.86 19.22
CA GLN A 196 2.39 3.67 19.51
C GLN A 196 2.27 4.94 18.65
N PRO A 197 3.34 5.74 18.41
CA PRO A 197 3.22 6.92 17.54
C PRO A 197 2.87 6.57 16.09
N LEU A 198 3.29 5.39 15.60
CA LEU A 198 2.89 4.88 14.28
C LEU A 198 1.40 4.54 14.28
N PHE A 199 0.91 3.82 15.30
CA PHE A 199 -0.49 3.44 15.40
C PHE A 199 -1.40 4.66 15.53
N ASP A 200 -1.00 5.67 16.30
CA ASP A 200 -1.73 6.93 16.44
C ASP A 200 -1.78 7.68 15.11
N ALA A 201 -0.65 7.77 14.39
CA ALA A 201 -0.57 8.41 13.09
C ALA A 201 -1.43 7.68 12.03
N ALA A 202 -1.40 6.35 12.02
CA ALA A 202 -2.20 5.52 11.13
C ALA A 202 -3.71 5.71 11.39
N LYS A 203 -4.11 5.71 12.66
CA LYS A 203 -5.50 5.97 13.07
C LYS A 203 -5.94 7.38 12.67
N ALA A 204 -5.10 8.40 12.86
CA ALA A 204 -5.39 9.77 12.47
C ALA A 204 -5.54 9.94 10.94
N ALA A 205 -4.70 9.26 10.15
CA ALA A 205 -4.78 9.28 8.69
C ALA A 205 -5.91 8.39 8.13
N GLY A 206 -6.52 7.54 8.96
CA GLY A 206 -7.49 6.52 8.55
C GLY A 206 -6.84 5.47 7.64
N ILE A 207 -5.70 4.93 8.08
CA ILE A 207 -4.89 3.90 7.44
C ILE A 207 -4.80 2.69 8.38
N TRP A 208 -5.05 1.50 7.85
CA TRP A 208 -4.86 0.23 8.56
C TRP A 208 -3.39 -0.19 8.56
N VAL A 209 -3.01 -1.07 9.49
CA VAL A 209 -1.64 -1.58 9.64
C VAL A 209 -1.62 -3.10 9.49
N VAL A 210 -0.78 -3.57 8.56
CA VAL A 210 -0.28 -4.94 8.53
C VAL A 210 1.11 -4.92 9.16
N LEU A 211 1.25 -5.48 10.37
CA LEU A 211 2.54 -5.47 11.07
C LEU A 211 3.36 -6.69 10.69
N ARG A 212 4.64 -6.50 10.37
CA ARG A 212 5.55 -7.57 9.98
C ARG A 212 6.76 -7.60 10.91
N PRO A 213 6.64 -8.18 12.10
CA PRO A 213 7.68 -7.99 13.12
C PRO A 213 8.91 -8.88 12.98
N GLY A 214 8.93 -9.85 12.07
CA GLY A 214 10.02 -10.82 11.96
C GLY A 214 9.81 -12.05 12.87
N PRO A 215 10.87 -12.60 13.50
CA PRO A 215 12.13 -11.93 13.91
C PRO A 215 13.12 -11.62 12.78
N TYR A 216 13.15 -12.44 11.73
CA TYR A 216 13.91 -12.16 10.51
C TYR A 216 13.03 -11.42 9.50
N ILE A 217 13.55 -10.35 8.90
CA ILE A 217 12.81 -9.50 7.96
C ILE A 217 13.49 -9.35 6.59
N ASN A 218 14.73 -9.84 6.42
CA ASN A 218 15.58 -9.51 5.27
C ASN A 218 15.76 -7.97 5.11
N ALA A 219 14.82 -7.33 4.39
CA ALA A 219 14.67 -5.88 4.22
C ALA A 219 15.93 -5.12 3.76
N GLU A 220 16.88 -5.81 3.11
CA GLU A 220 18.21 -5.30 2.77
C GLU A 220 18.94 -4.69 3.99
N THR A 221 18.80 -5.33 5.14
CA THR A 221 19.45 -4.92 6.40
C THR A 221 20.52 -5.92 6.81
N THR A 222 21.52 -5.43 7.55
CA THR A 222 22.56 -6.28 8.15
C THR A 222 21.91 -7.37 9.01
N ALA A 223 22.41 -8.61 8.88
CA ALA A 223 21.82 -9.80 9.48
C ALA A 223 20.32 -10.02 9.21
N GLY A 224 19.76 -9.37 8.18
CA GLY A 224 18.34 -9.42 7.84
C GLY A 224 17.40 -9.00 8.97
N GLY A 225 17.87 -8.06 9.80
CA GLY A 225 17.13 -7.49 10.92
C GLY A 225 17.39 -8.14 12.27
N ILE A 226 18.04 -9.32 12.31
CA ILE A 226 18.41 -10.01 13.55
C ILE A 226 19.49 -9.20 14.31
N ALA A 227 19.43 -9.18 15.63
CA ALA A 227 20.42 -8.50 16.45
C ALA A 227 21.83 -9.12 16.33
N HIS A 228 22.87 -8.29 16.28
CA HIS A 228 24.24 -8.79 16.05
C HIS A 228 24.78 -9.64 17.21
N TRP A 229 24.36 -9.35 18.44
CA TRP A 229 24.72 -10.20 19.59
C TRP A 229 24.20 -11.62 19.40
N ILE A 230 23.02 -11.81 18.81
CA ILE A 230 22.46 -13.13 18.50
C ILE A 230 23.36 -13.85 17.50
N THR A 231 23.78 -13.17 16.44
CA THR A 231 24.63 -13.78 15.41
C THR A 231 26.03 -14.16 15.92
N SER A 232 26.44 -13.66 17.09
CA SER A 232 27.76 -13.90 17.68
C SER A 232 27.73 -14.80 18.90
N GLU A 233 26.66 -14.75 19.69
CA GLU A 233 26.57 -15.36 21.03
C GLU A 233 25.60 -16.55 21.09
N VAL A 234 24.68 -16.70 20.13
CA VAL A 234 23.74 -17.84 20.08
C VAL A 234 24.37 -18.98 19.27
N PRO A 235 24.71 -20.13 19.90
CA PRO A 235 25.38 -21.23 19.22
C PRO A 235 24.49 -21.97 18.22
N GLY A 236 23.20 -22.08 18.53
CA GLY A 236 22.22 -22.79 17.72
C GLY A 236 21.96 -22.12 16.37
N GLN A 237 21.53 -22.93 15.42
CA GLN A 237 21.26 -22.44 14.08
C GLN A 237 20.03 -21.53 14.07
N LEU A 238 20.21 -20.28 13.64
CA LEU A 238 19.12 -19.31 13.55
C LEU A 238 18.03 -19.79 12.58
N ARG A 239 16.79 -19.37 12.83
CA ARG A 239 15.60 -19.76 12.05
C ARG A 239 15.40 -21.29 11.99
N THR A 240 15.65 -21.96 13.10
CA THR A 240 15.36 -23.38 13.33
C THR A 240 14.65 -23.56 14.67
N ASN A 241 14.28 -24.78 15.07
CA ASN A 241 13.66 -25.03 16.37
C ASN A 241 14.67 -25.05 17.54
N ALA A 242 15.92 -24.61 17.32
CA ALA A 242 16.95 -24.59 18.35
C ALA A 242 16.52 -23.77 19.57
N THR A 243 16.67 -24.35 20.77
CA THR A 243 16.16 -23.77 22.02
C THR A 243 16.79 -22.41 22.34
N ASP A 244 18.08 -22.26 22.09
CA ASP A 244 18.83 -21.02 22.28
C ASP A 244 18.45 -19.94 21.26
N TRP A 245 18.14 -20.31 20.01
CA TRP A 245 17.53 -19.38 19.05
C TRP A 245 16.14 -18.93 19.52
N ARG A 246 15.29 -19.86 19.98
CA ARG A 246 14.00 -19.52 20.58
C ARG A 246 14.12 -18.53 21.73
N MET A 247 15.01 -18.81 22.68
CA MET A 247 15.27 -17.91 23.80
C MET A 247 15.74 -16.51 23.33
N ALA A 248 16.46 -16.44 22.22
CA ALA A 248 16.99 -15.18 21.70
C ALA A 248 15.92 -14.25 21.12
N TRP A 249 14.85 -14.78 20.50
CA TRP A 249 13.77 -13.95 19.96
C TRP A 249 12.53 -13.81 20.84
N ASP A 250 12.36 -14.66 21.86
CA ASP A 250 11.14 -14.70 22.67
C ASP A 250 10.82 -13.33 23.33
N ASP A 251 11.78 -12.70 24.00
CA ASP A 251 11.59 -11.39 24.63
C ASP A 251 11.21 -10.29 23.64
N TYR A 252 11.83 -10.30 22.45
CA TYR A 252 11.51 -9.37 21.38
C TYR A 252 10.07 -9.55 20.89
N ILE A 253 9.66 -10.79 20.58
CA ILE A 253 8.31 -11.10 20.10
C ILE A 253 7.26 -10.82 21.17
N ARG A 254 7.51 -11.14 22.44
CA ARG A 254 6.62 -10.75 23.56
C ARG A 254 6.49 -9.24 23.68
N GLY A 255 7.58 -8.51 23.46
CA GLY A 255 7.58 -7.05 23.37
C GLY A 255 6.64 -6.55 22.27
N ILE A 256 6.79 -7.08 21.06
CA ILE A 256 5.90 -6.75 19.92
C ILE A 256 4.43 -7.04 20.26
N ILE A 257 4.14 -8.21 20.81
CA ILE A 257 2.78 -8.60 21.22
C ILE A 257 2.21 -7.60 22.22
N ARG A 258 2.99 -7.19 23.22
CA ARG A 258 2.55 -6.22 24.25
C ARG A 258 2.18 -4.87 23.64
N GLU A 259 3.01 -4.33 22.75
CA GLU A 259 2.74 -3.03 22.09
C GLU A 259 1.58 -3.11 21.08
N THR A 260 1.42 -4.26 20.43
CA THR A 260 0.46 -4.46 19.34
C THR A 260 -0.94 -4.82 19.84
N SER A 261 -1.05 -5.64 20.88
CA SER A 261 -2.31 -6.15 21.43
C SER A 261 -3.38 -5.06 21.66
N PRO A 262 -3.10 -3.92 22.33
CA PRO A 262 -4.09 -2.86 22.54
C PRO A 262 -4.46 -2.07 21.26
N ASN A 263 -3.69 -2.22 20.18
CA ASN A 263 -3.83 -1.44 18.94
C ASN A 263 -4.47 -2.24 17.78
N GLN A 264 -5.02 -3.42 18.07
CA GLN A 264 -5.80 -4.19 17.10
C GLN A 264 -7.15 -3.54 16.80
N ILE A 265 -7.70 -3.80 15.62
CA ILE A 265 -9.01 -3.30 15.19
C ILE A 265 -10.15 -3.66 16.14
N ASN A 266 -10.09 -4.82 16.80
CA ASN A 266 -11.09 -5.22 17.80
C ASN A 266 -11.00 -4.43 19.11
N ARG A 267 -9.89 -3.73 19.34
CA ARG A 267 -9.67 -2.81 20.45
C ARG A 267 -9.68 -1.35 20.01
N GLY A 268 -10.15 -1.08 18.78
CA GLY A 268 -10.27 0.26 18.22
C GLY A 268 -8.95 0.87 17.71
N GLY A 269 -7.90 0.07 17.53
CA GLY A 269 -6.66 0.49 16.89
C GLY A 269 -6.60 0.12 15.39
N PRO A 270 -5.50 0.43 14.68
CA PRO A 270 -5.40 0.26 13.24
C PRO A 270 -4.87 -1.11 12.80
N VAL A 271 -4.41 -1.99 13.70
CA VAL A 271 -3.78 -3.26 13.30
C VAL A 271 -4.83 -4.27 12.85
N ILE A 272 -4.70 -4.79 11.63
CA ILE A 272 -5.66 -5.71 10.99
C ILE A 272 -5.06 -7.08 10.63
N ALA A 273 -3.74 -7.22 10.66
CA ALA A 273 -3.04 -8.48 10.41
C ALA A 273 -1.61 -8.41 10.99
N VAL A 274 -1.05 -9.56 11.31
CA VAL A 274 0.35 -9.70 11.71
C VAL A 274 1.01 -10.79 10.85
N GLN A 275 2.09 -10.47 10.15
CA GLN A 275 2.84 -11.47 9.39
C GLN A 275 3.85 -12.20 10.26
N ILE A 276 3.96 -13.51 10.10
CA ILE A 276 4.94 -14.33 10.80
C ILE A 276 6.18 -14.55 9.95
N ASP A 277 7.34 -14.21 10.53
CA ASP A 277 8.65 -14.32 9.89
C ASP A 277 8.69 -13.63 8.49
N ASN A 278 9.65 -14.01 7.64
CA ASN A 278 9.77 -13.46 6.31
C ASN A 278 10.38 -14.43 5.29
N GLU A 279 9.67 -14.66 4.19
CA GLU A 279 10.14 -15.45 3.04
C GLU A 279 10.82 -16.77 3.43
N PHE A 280 10.14 -17.59 4.23
CA PHE A 280 10.69 -18.77 4.88
C PHE A 280 10.23 -20.10 4.24
N GLY A 281 11.07 -21.13 4.33
CA GLY A 281 10.79 -22.42 3.68
C GLY A 281 10.21 -23.47 4.62
N THR A 282 9.41 -24.39 4.09
CA THR A 282 8.92 -25.59 4.80
C THR A 282 9.72 -26.86 4.49
N SER A 283 10.90 -26.74 3.87
CA SER A 283 11.61 -27.85 3.21
C SER A 283 12.02 -29.01 4.13
N ILE A 284 12.13 -28.79 5.44
CA ILE A 284 12.47 -29.82 6.44
C ILE A 284 11.68 -29.60 7.73
N PRO A 285 11.41 -30.67 8.53
CA PRO A 285 10.56 -30.58 9.73
C PRO A 285 10.99 -29.49 10.72
N VAL A 286 12.29 -29.35 10.94
CA VAL A 286 12.87 -28.35 11.86
C VAL A 286 12.48 -26.90 11.50
N PHE A 287 12.25 -26.59 10.22
CA PHE A 287 11.79 -25.27 9.78
C PHE A 287 10.30 -25.09 10.04
N GLN A 288 9.50 -26.14 9.80
CA GLN A 288 8.06 -26.10 10.08
C GLN A 288 7.81 -25.92 11.59
N GLU A 289 8.53 -26.65 12.42
CA GLU A 289 8.44 -26.56 13.89
C GLU A 289 8.85 -25.17 14.41
N TYR A 290 9.90 -24.57 13.87
CA TYR A 290 10.28 -23.19 14.19
C TYR A 290 9.18 -22.18 13.85
N PHE A 291 8.60 -22.30 12.65
CA PHE A 291 7.56 -21.38 12.22
C PHE A 291 6.28 -21.58 13.05
N GLU A 292 5.96 -22.82 13.41
CA GLU A 292 4.87 -23.13 14.35
C GLU A 292 5.13 -22.54 15.74
N ASP A 293 6.36 -22.60 16.27
CA ASP A 293 6.72 -21.96 17.55
C ASP A 293 6.44 -20.45 17.54
N LEU A 294 6.70 -19.77 16.43
CA LEU A 294 6.33 -18.36 16.24
C LEU A 294 4.81 -18.16 16.17
N LEU A 295 4.09 -18.98 15.42
CA LEU A 295 2.63 -18.91 15.37
C LEU A 295 2.01 -19.11 16.75
N ASP A 296 2.50 -20.10 17.49
CA ASP A 296 1.99 -20.50 18.80
C ASP A 296 2.09 -19.37 19.83
N ILE A 297 3.20 -18.62 19.85
CA ILE A 297 3.33 -17.49 20.78
C ILE A 297 2.32 -16.39 20.46
N TYR A 298 2.03 -16.12 19.18
CA TYR A 298 0.97 -15.17 18.81
C TYR A 298 -0.43 -15.72 19.10
N ARG A 299 -0.68 -17.00 18.79
CA ARG A 299 -1.97 -17.69 19.00
C ARG A 299 -2.38 -17.73 20.47
N ARG A 300 -1.42 -17.97 21.37
CA ARG A 300 -1.63 -18.02 22.82
C ARG A 300 -1.55 -16.64 23.50
N SER A 301 -1.48 -15.57 22.72
CA SER A 301 -1.43 -14.19 23.22
C SER A 301 -2.74 -13.45 22.95
N GLY A 302 -2.75 -12.15 23.27
CA GLY A 302 -3.88 -11.28 22.94
C GLY A 302 -4.02 -10.90 21.46
N ILE A 303 -3.17 -11.42 20.56
CA ILE A 303 -3.28 -11.17 19.12
C ILE A 303 -4.36 -12.08 18.52
N VAL A 304 -5.41 -11.46 17.96
CA VAL A 304 -6.60 -12.13 17.43
C VAL A 304 -6.84 -11.86 15.94
N VAL A 305 -6.18 -10.84 15.38
CA VAL A 305 -6.18 -10.59 13.93
C VAL A 305 -5.48 -11.72 13.17
N PRO A 306 -5.79 -11.93 11.87
CA PRO A 306 -5.16 -12.97 11.06
C PRO A 306 -3.64 -12.92 11.11
N LEU A 307 -3.04 -14.10 11.28
CA LEU A 307 -1.61 -14.32 11.13
C LEU A 307 -1.31 -14.68 9.66
N THR A 308 -0.47 -13.90 9.00
CA THR A 308 -0.20 -14.02 7.56
C THR A 308 1.23 -14.49 7.29
N TYR A 309 1.49 -14.85 6.04
CA TYR A 309 2.84 -15.21 5.57
C TYR A 309 3.06 -14.72 4.13
N ASN A 310 4.32 -14.47 3.77
CA ASN A 310 4.75 -14.02 2.45
C ASN A 310 5.72 -15.02 1.79
N ASP A 311 5.21 -15.80 0.84
CA ASP A 311 6.01 -16.82 0.15
C ASP A 311 6.87 -16.18 -0.96
N PRO A 312 8.20 -16.44 -1.04
CA PRO A 312 9.08 -15.90 -2.08
C PRO A 312 8.83 -16.57 -3.43
N GLY A 313 7.72 -16.18 -4.06
CA GLY A 313 7.18 -16.77 -5.28
C GLY A 313 6.29 -17.98 -5.04
N GLN A 314 6.08 -18.76 -6.10
CA GLN A 314 5.09 -19.83 -6.17
C GLN A 314 5.55 -21.14 -5.49
N ARG A 315 5.88 -21.12 -4.19
CA ARG A 315 6.51 -22.27 -3.51
C ARG A 315 5.56 -23.10 -2.64
N ARG A 316 4.35 -22.61 -2.34
CA ARG A 316 3.34 -23.33 -1.56
C ARG A 316 3.79 -23.58 -0.11
N ASN A 317 4.62 -22.71 0.45
CA ASN A 317 5.03 -22.80 1.86
C ASN A 317 3.86 -22.39 2.77
N PHE A 318 3.68 -23.11 3.88
CA PHE A 318 2.71 -22.80 4.94
C PHE A 318 1.23 -22.67 4.51
N ILE A 319 0.86 -23.31 3.40
CA ILE A 319 -0.55 -23.35 2.94
C ILE A 319 -1.39 -24.39 3.71
N ASN A 320 -0.74 -25.35 4.35
CA ASN A 320 -1.32 -26.39 5.21
C ASN A 320 -0.22 -27.04 6.06
N GLY A 321 -0.62 -27.92 6.99
CA GLY A 321 0.30 -28.65 7.87
C GLY A 321 0.88 -27.80 9.00
N THR A 322 1.98 -28.27 9.58
CA THR A 322 2.71 -27.55 10.64
C THR A 322 3.22 -26.22 10.10
N GLY A 323 2.94 -25.14 10.83
CA GLY A 323 3.25 -23.77 10.42
C GLY A 323 2.19 -23.12 9.54
N ALA A 324 1.03 -23.76 9.28
CA ALA A 324 0.00 -23.18 8.43
C ALA A 324 -0.52 -21.85 9.00
N VAL A 325 -0.54 -20.82 8.14
CA VAL A 325 -1.04 -19.48 8.48
C VAL A 325 -2.54 -19.35 8.22
N ASP A 326 -3.13 -18.31 8.79
CA ASP A 326 -4.53 -17.97 8.59
C ASP A 326 -4.77 -17.52 7.14
N LEU A 327 -3.89 -16.65 6.61
CA LEU A 327 -3.96 -16.10 5.26
C LEU A 327 -2.61 -16.19 4.55
N TYR A 328 -2.56 -16.98 3.47
CA TYR A 328 -1.38 -17.15 2.63
C TYR A 328 -1.21 -15.97 1.67
N GLY A 329 0.01 -15.48 1.53
CA GLY A 329 0.38 -14.46 0.57
C GLY A 329 1.61 -14.85 -0.25
N LEU A 330 1.71 -14.29 -1.45
CA LEU A 330 2.81 -14.52 -2.38
C LEU A 330 3.51 -13.22 -2.73
N ASP A 331 4.84 -13.23 -2.67
CA ASP A 331 5.67 -12.12 -3.09
C ASP A 331 6.07 -12.24 -4.55
N ALA A 332 6.15 -11.09 -5.23
CA ALA A 332 6.56 -11.04 -6.61
C ALA A 332 7.31 -9.77 -6.99
N TYR A 333 8.52 -9.99 -7.51
CA TYR A 333 9.41 -8.99 -8.09
C TYR A 333 9.68 -9.26 -9.57
N PRO A 334 8.67 -9.12 -10.44
CA PRO A 334 8.71 -9.65 -11.81
C PRO A 334 9.79 -9.02 -12.70
N GLN A 335 10.25 -7.80 -12.41
CA GLN A 335 11.34 -7.15 -13.15
C GLN A 335 12.71 -7.44 -12.56
N GLY A 336 12.79 -8.07 -11.39
CA GLY A 336 14.02 -8.23 -10.63
C GLY A 336 14.58 -6.89 -10.15
N PHE A 337 15.83 -6.87 -9.74
CA PHE A 337 16.41 -5.74 -9.01
C PHE A 337 17.58 -5.05 -9.73
N ASP A 338 18.01 -5.57 -10.89
CA ASP A 338 19.06 -4.96 -11.71
C ASP A 338 18.52 -3.76 -12.50
N CYS A 339 18.88 -2.56 -12.07
CA CYS A 339 18.45 -1.30 -12.66
C CYS A 339 19.35 -0.82 -13.81
N SER A 340 20.37 -1.59 -14.21
CA SER A 340 21.34 -1.17 -15.25
C SER A 340 20.72 -0.94 -16.63
N ASN A 341 19.57 -1.57 -16.91
CA ASN A 341 18.87 -1.49 -18.18
C ASN A 341 17.37 -1.17 -17.98
N PRO A 342 17.02 0.04 -17.52
CA PRO A 342 15.66 0.37 -17.05
C PRO A 342 14.60 0.36 -18.16
N THR A 343 15.02 0.36 -19.43
CA THR A 343 14.13 0.26 -20.59
C THR A 343 13.88 -1.19 -21.05
N ARG A 344 14.64 -2.18 -20.56
CA ARG A 344 14.45 -3.60 -20.90
C ARG A 344 13.48 -4.23 -19.91
N TRP A 345 12.31 -4.65 -20.40
CA TRP A 345 11.28 -5.27 -19.55
C TRP A 345 11.33 -6.79 -19.63
N ARG A 346 11.10 -7.44 -18.48
CA ARG A 346 10.67 -8.85 -18.47
C ARG A 346 9.16 -8.90 -18.73
N PRO A 347 8.64 -9.95 -19.38
CA PRO A 347 7.20 -10.13 -19.53
C PRO A 347 6.48 -10.22 -18.18
N VAL A 348 5.19 -9.89 -18.16
CA VAL A 348 4.35 -10.13 -16.98
C VAL A 348 4.20 -11.63 -16.69
N THR A 349 4.05 -11.98 -15.41
CA THR A 349 3.66 -13.33 -15.01
C THR A 349 2.18 -13.56 -15.32
N THR A 350 1.87 -14.61 -16.07
CA THR A 350 0.53 -14.88 -16.60
C THR A 350 -0.27 -15.91 -15.81
N ASN A 351 0.36 -16.68 -14.93
CA ASN A 351 -0.28 -17.80 -14.23
C ASN A 351 -0.77 -17.47 -12.81
N TYR A 352 -0.73 -16.21 -12.35
CA TYR A 352 -1.09 -15.86 -10.98
C TYR A 352 -2.49 -16.34 -10.57
N HIS A 353 -3.49 -16.15 -11.44
CA HIS A 353 -4.86 -16.61 -11.15
C HIS A 353 -4.92 -18.14 -11.03
N GLN A 354 -4.38 -18.86 -12.01
CA GLN A 354 -4.35 -20.32 -12.00
C GLN A 354 -3.65 -20.86 -10.74
N TYR A 355 -2.48 -20.31 -10.42
CA TYR A 355 -1.72 -20.72 -9.25
C TYR A 355 -2.52 -20.48 -7.95
N HIS A 356 -3.21 -19.36 -7.82
CA HIS A 356 -4.11 -19.12 -6.67
C HIS A 356 -5.19 -20.18 -6.56
N GLN A 357 -5.86 -20.48 -7.68
CA GLN A 357 -6.95 -21.47 -7.72
C GLN A 357 -6.47 -22.88 -7.36
N GLU A 358 -5.22 -23.22 -7.69
CA GLU A 358 -4.61 -24.51 -7.34
C GLU A 358 -4.13 -24.59 -5.89
N VAL A 359 -3.85 -23.44 -5.25
CA VAL A 359 -3.19 -23.38 -3.95
C VAL A 359 -4.17 -23.10 -2.82
N ASN A 360 -4.95 -22.03 -2.94
CA ASN A 360 -5.87 -21.64 -1.87
C ASN A 360 -7.08 -20.83 -2.38
N PRO A 361 -7.97 -21.44 -3.18
CA PRO A 361 -9.11 -20.74 -3.81
C PRO A 361 -10.16 -20.24 -2.80
N SER A 362 -10.10 -20.70 -1.54
CA SER A 362 -11.03 -20.28 -0.48
C SER A 362 -10.67 -18.94 0.17
N GLN A 363 -9.45 -18.46 -0.07
CA GLN A 363 -8.91 -17.23 0.49
C GLN A 363 -8.89 -16.12 -0.57
N PRO A 364 -8.84 -14.84 -0.16
CA PRO A 364 -8.69 -13.78 -1.13
C PRO A 364 -7.24 -13.73 -1.63
N TRP A 365 -7.06 -13.35 -2.89
CA TRP A 365 -5.72 -13.36 -3.49
C TRP A 365 -4.85 -12.21 -2.99
N TYR A 366 -3.76 -12.56 -2.30
CA TYR A 366 -2.90 -11.65 -1.52
C TYR A 366 -1.45 -11.61 -2.00
N PHE A 367 -0.95 -10.40 -2.23
CA PHE A 367 0.46 -10.07 -2.44
C PHE A 367 0.98 -9.20 -1.29
N PRO A 368 1.64 -9.79 -0.27
CA PRO A 368 2.27 -9.06 0.84
C PRO A 368 3.45 -8.20 0.38
N GLU A 369 4.16 -8.61 -0.68
CA GLU A 369 5.12 -7.76 -1.38
C GLU A 369 4.95 -7.86 -2.90
N PHE A 370 4.61 -6.72 -3.50
CA PHE A 370 4.70 -6.55 -4.93
C PHE A 370 5.62 -5.38 -5.28
N GLN A 371 6.39 -5.56 -6.34
CA GLN A 371 7.43 -4.62 -6.74
C GLN A 371 6.94 -3.16 -6.92
N GLY A 372 7.28 -2.31 -5.96
CA GLY A 372 7.16 -0.85 -6.03
C GLY A 372 8.40 -0.14 -6.58
N GLY A 373 9.55 -0.84 -6.61
CA GLY A 373 10.84 -0.32 -7.06
C GLY A 373 11.96 -1.36 -7.03
N SER A 374 13.18 -0.96 -6.68
CA SER A 374 14.34 -1.84 -6.51
C SER A 374 15.28 -1.26 -5.45
N PHE A 375 16.03 -2.11 -4.73
CA PHE A 375 17.02 -1.65 -3.76
C PHE A 375 18.21 -0.91 -4.41
N ASP A 376 18.42 -1.03 -5.72
CA ASP A 376 19.36 -0.20 -6.47
C ASP A 376 18.64 1.03 -7.06
N ALA A 377 19.26 2.21 -6.94
CA ALA A 377 18.66 3.49 -7.30
C ALA A 377 18.18 3.50 -8.77
N TRP A 378 17.12 4.27 -9.03
CA TRP A 378 16.46 4.43 -10.36
C TRP A 378 15.54 3.28 -10.78
N GLY A 379 14.86 2.67 -9.80
CA GLY A 379 13.86 1.63 -9.97
C GLY A 379 12.92 1.86 -11.17
N PRO A 380 12.61 0.83 -11.97
CA PRO A 380 12.10 1.06 -13.32
C PRO A 380 10.59 1.44 -13.41
N PRO A 381 10.12 2.04 -14.53
CA PRO A 381 8.81 2.71 -14.60
C PRO A 381 7.66 1.74 -14.94
N HIS A 382 7.20 0.92 -13.98
CA HIS A 382 6.39 -0.28 -14.29
C HIS A 382 4.91 -0.29 -13.90
N GLN A 383 4.35 0.80 -13.36
CA GLN A 383 3.19 0.63 -12.49
C GLN A 383 1.90 0.17 -13.19
N SER A 384 1.50 0.73 -14.33
CA SER A 384 0.18 0.41 -14.88
C SER A 384 0.06 -1.03 -15.38
N VAL A 385 1.03 -1.54 -16.17
CA VAL A 385 0.96 -2.89 -16.74
C VAL A 385 1.03 -3.97 -15.67
N PHE A 386 1.94 -3.83 -14.70
CA PHE A 386 2.15 -4.85 -13.68
C PHE A 386 1.09 -4.80 -12.57
N ASN A 387 0.67 -3.61 -12.11
CA ASN A 387 -0.39 -3.49 -11.12
C ASN A 387 -1.73 -3.98 -11.68
N LEU A 388 -2.05 -3.62 -12.93
CA LEU A 388 -3.27 -4.10 -13.58
C LEU A 388 -3.20 -5.59 -13.94
N GLN A 389 -2.01 -6.18 -14.09
CA GLN A 389 -1.89 -7.64 -14.18
C GLN A 389 -2.28 -8.33 -12.86
N LEU A 390 -1.99 -7.73 -11.70
CA LEU A 390 -2.49 -8.24 -10.42
C LEU A 390 -4.02 -8.20 -10.38
N TRP A 391 -4.61 -7.10 -10.82
CA TRP A 391 -6.06 -6.96 -10.95
C TRP A 391 -6.63 -8.01 -11.88
N ALA A 392 -6.02 -8.23 -13.05
CA ALA A 392 -6.40 -9.28 -14.00
C ALA A 392 -6.29 -10.69 -13.40
N SER A 393 -5.38 -10.92 -12.45
CA SER A 393 -5.31 -12.18 -11.70
C SER A 393 -6.38 -12.34 -10.60
N ASN A 394 -7.24 -11.32 -10.48
CA ASN A 394 -8.27 -11.16 -9.47
C ASN A 394 -7.75 -10.84 -8.05
N ALA A 395 -6.52 -10.34 -7.90
CA ALA A 395 -5.95 -9.89 -6.62
C ALA A 395 -6.79 -8.79 -5.96
N LYS A 396 -7.02 -8.91 -4.64
CA LYS A 396 -7.77 -7.92 -3.83
C LYS A 396 -7.02 -7.44 -2.59
N LEU A 397 -5.89 -8.08 -2.27
CA LEU A 397 -4.99 -7.65 -1.23
C LEU A 397 -3.62 -7.44 -1.87
N ILE A 398 -3.16 -6.20 -1.94
CA ILE A 398 -1.91 -5.84 -2.63
C ILE A 398 -1.16 -4.84 -1.77
N ASN A 399 0.11 -5.14 -1.49
CA ASN A 399 1.04 -4.23 -0.86
C ASN A 399 2.22 -3.94 -1.79
N TYR A 400 2.52 -2.66 -2.03
CA TYR A 400 3.67 -2.27 -2.85
C TYR A 400 4.93 -2.03 -2.01
N TYR A 401 5.93 -2.87 -2.22
CA TYR A 401 7.22 -2.80 -1.55
C TYR A 401 8.27 -2.15 -2.49
N MET A 402 8.82 -0.97 -2.22
CA MET A 402 8.46 0.03 -1.21
C MET A 402 7.49 1.09 -1.76
N LEU A 403 6.69 1.70 -0.87
CA LEU A 403 6.01 2.95 -1.21
C LEU A 403 6.81 4.18 -0.78
N TYR A 404 7.42 4.12 0.40
CA TYR A 404 8.46 5.04 0.87
C TYR A 404 9.56 4.22 1.52
N GLY A 405 10.77 4.28 0.96
CA GLY A 405 11.90 3.48 1.45
C GLY A 405 12.69 4.15 2.59
N GLY A 406 13.01 5.44 2.48
CA GLY A 406 13.77 6.20 3.48
C GLY A 406 15.29 5.97 3.41
N THR A 407 15.96 6.04 4.57
CA THR A 407 17.43 5.97 4.66
C THR A 407 17.87 4.81 5.56
N SER A 408 18.81 4.00 5.10
CA SER A 408 19.52 2.99 5.91
C SER A 408 20.67 3.66 6.69
N TRP A 409 20.32 4.50 7.67
CA TRP A 409 21.28 5.22 8.52
C TRP A 409 21.95 4.28 9.54
N GLY A 410 23.00 4.74 10.21
CA GLY A 410 23.53 4.07 11.42
C GLY A 410 24.06 2.65 11.24
N GLY A 411 24.53 2.26 10.04
CA GLY A 411 25.07 0.92 9.80
C GLY A 411 24.03 -0.19 9.63
N ILE A 412 22.75 0.18 9.43
CA ILE A 412 21.65 -0.75 9.11
C ILE A 412 21.82 -1.52 7.79
N PRO A 413 22.37 -0.96 6.68
CA PRO A 413 22.36 -1.69 5.41
C PRO A 413 23.28 -2.92 5.46
N PHE A 414 22.90 -4.01 4.77
CA PHE A 414 23.84 -5.10 4.53
C PHE A 414 24.86 -4.72 3.46
N HIS A 415 25.96 -5.48 3.37
CA HIS A 415 27.12 -5.16 2.52
C HIS A 415 26.83 -5.10 1.00
N GLY A 416 25.67 -5.57 0.52
CA GLY A 416 25.28 -5.52 -0.88
C GLY A 416 24.54 -4.24 -1.30
N VAL A 417 24.21 -3.36 -0.36
CA VAL A 417 23.54 -2.08 -0.61
C VAL A 417 24.26 -0.94 0.13
N TYR A 418 23.79 0.29 -0.06
CA TYR A 418 24.38 1.50 0.50
C TYR A 418 23.38 2.26 1.40
N THR A 419 23.75 3.46 1.84
CA THR A 419 23.00 4.26 2.82
C THR A 419 21.60 4.65 2.33
N SER A 420 21.48 5.10 1.08
CA SER A 420 20.17 5.44 0.51
C SER A 420 19.31 4.19 0.40
N TYR A 421 18.04 4.32 0.76
CA TYR A 421 17.01 3.32 0.47
C TYR A 421 15.81 3.98 -0.20
N ASP A 422 16.06 4.96 -1.10
CA ASP A 422 15.02 5.62 -1.91
C ASP A 422 14.14 4.61 -2.68
N TYR A 423 14.77 3.51 -3.08
CA TYR A 423 14.16 2.36 -3.75
C TYR A 423 13.61 2.67 -5.16
N GLY A 424 13.75 3.93 -5.65
CA GLY A 424 12.99 4.42 -6.80
C GLY A 424 11.48 4.36 -6.55
N SER A 425 11.05 4.50 -5.30
CA SER A 425 9.66 4.32 -4.88
C SER A 425 8.77 5.52 -5.25
N PRO A 426 7.44 5.40 -5.17
CA PRO A 426 6.51 6.50 -5.43
C PRO A 426 6.78 7.76 -4.62
N ILE A 427 7.24 7.61 -3.37
CA ILE A 427 7.65 8.69 -2.48
C ILE A 427 9.16 8.60 -2.31
N THR A 428 9.90 9.61 -2.76
CA THR A 428 11.37 9.60 -2.70
C THR A 428 11.88 9.58 -1.26
N GLU A 429 13.17 9.29 -1.07
CA GLU A 429 13.85 9.36 0.23
C GLU A 429 13.67 10.74 0.92
N SER A 430 13.66 11.83 0.13
CA SER A 430 13.38 13.21 0.59
C SER A 430 11.89 13.51 0.82
N ARG A 431 11.01 12.52 0.61
CA ARG A 431 9.55 12.55 0.75
C ARG A 431 8.82 13.33 -0.35
N GLU A 432 9.48 13.55 -1.48
CA GLU A 432 8.85 14.14 -2.68
C GLU A 432 8.04 13.09 -3.44
N LEU A 433 7.05 13.54 -4.22
CA LEU A 433 6.18 12.65 -5.00
C LEU A 433 6.73 12.49 -6.41
N THR A 434 6.81 11.26 -6.90
CA THR A 434 7.25 10.95 -8.27
C THR A 434 6.05 10.77 -9.22
N THR A 435 6.30 10.67 -10.53
CA THR A 435 5.24 10.34 -11.51
C THR A 435 4.61 8.96 -11.30
N LYS A 436 5.30 8.05 -10.59
CA LYS A 436 4.74 6.79 -10.13
C LYS A 436 3.60 7.02 -9.13
N PHE A 437 3.75 8.00 -8.24
CA PHE A 437 2.68 8.37 -7.30
C PHE A 437 1.39 8.77 -8.02
N ASP A 438 1.49 9.53 -9.11
CA ASP A 438 0.32 9.95 -9.88
C ASP A 438 -0.42 8.75 -10.50
N GLU A 439 0.31 7.75 -11.00
CA GLU A 439 -0.28 6.52 -11.52
C GLU A 439 -0.96 5.71 -10.43
N LEU A 440 -0.27 5.51 -9.30
CA LEU A 440 -0.84 4.82 -8.15
C LEU A 440 -2.09 5.53 -7.62
N LYS A 441 -2.09 6.87 -7.60
CA LYS A 441 -3.23 7.68 -7.17
C LYS A 441 -4.46 7.47 -8.05
N ARG A 442 -4.28 7.39 -9.38
CA ARG A 442 -5.39 7.09 -10.30
C ARG A 442 -5.99 5.71 -10.01
N GLN A 443 -5.13 4.72 -9.80
CA GLN A 443 -5.55 3.35 -9.46
C GLN A 443 -6.25 3.28 -8.10
N GLY A 444 -5.70 3.92 -7.07
CA GLY A 444 -6.26 3.92 -5.72
C GLY A 444 -7.60 4.63 -5.63
N LEU A 445 -7.78 5.76 -6.34
CA LEU A 445 -9.07 6.46 -6.36
C LEU A 445 -10.14 5.66 -7.12
N PHE A 446 -9.77 4.98 -8.21
CA PHE A 446 -10.65 4.01 -8.86
C PHE A 446 -11.09 2.93 -7.88
N VAL A 447 -10.17 2.21 -7.25
CA VAL A 447 -10.49 1.10 -6.34
C VAL A 447 -11.38 1.57 -5.18
N ARG A 448 -11.09 2.73 -4.58
CA ARG A 448 -11.90 3.30 -3.49
C ARG A 448 -13.32 3.67 -3.90
N SER A 449 -13.52 4.03 -5.16
CA SER A 449 -14.80 4.45 -5.69
C SER A 449 -15.53 3.35 -6.46
N SER A 450 -14.98 2.13 -6.50
CA SER A 450 -15.47 1.01 -7.32
C SER A 450 -15.78 -0.21 -6.45
N PRO A 451 -16.81 -0.16 -5.58
CA PRO A 451 -17.18 -1.31 -4.75
C PRO A 451 -17.52 -2.55 -5.58
N GLU A 452 -18.03 -2.36 -6.80
CA GLU A 452 -18.30 -3.46 -7.74
C GLU A 452 -17.04 -4.21 -8.17
N PHE A 453 -15.87 -3.58 -8.11
CA PHE A 453 -14.61 -4.22 -8.43
C PHE A 453 -14.08 -5.10 -7.29
N ILE A 454 -14.51 -4.87 -6.05
CA ILE A 454 -13.95 -5.57 -4.87
C ILE A 454 -14.38 -7.05 -4.84
N LYS A 455 -15.59 -7.35 -5.35
CA LYS A 455 -16.13 -8.70 -5.48
C LYS A 455 -16.34 -9.03 -6.95
N THR A 456 -15.36 -9.70 -7.56
CA THR A 456 -15.44 -10.12 -8.96
C THR A 456 -15.04 -11.57 -9.11
N ASP A 457 -15.74 -12.30 -9.97
CA ASP A 457 -15.30 -13.58 -10.50
C ASP A 457 -14.33 -13.34 -11.65
N TRP A 458 -13.31 -14.20 -11.74
CA TRP A 458 -12.48 -14.31 -12.93
C TRP A 458 -13.22 -15.17 -13.96
N ILE A 459 -13.52 -14.62 -15.14
CA ILE A 459 -14.35 -15.30 -16.14
C ILE A 459 -13.50 -16.05 -17.15
N ALA A 460 -12.59 -15.35 -17.81
CA ALA A 460 -11.71 -15.88 -18.83
C ALA A 460 -10.63 -14.85 -19.20
N ASP A 461 -9.58 -15.31 -19.88
CA ASP A 461 -8.67 -14.45 -20.62
C ASP A 461 -8.35 -15.01 -22.02
N ALA A 462 -7.55 -14.29 -22.80
CA ALA A 462 -7.22 -14.71 -24.16
C ALA A 462 -6.49 -16.06 -24.21
N SER A 463 -5.79 -16.48 -23.14
CA SER A 463 -5.14 -17.79 -23.06
C SER A 463 -6.12 -18.93 -22.76
N SER A 464 -7.23 -18.64 -22.08
CA SER A 464 -8.33 -19.58 -21.85
C SER A 464 -9.39 -19.54 -22.95
N GLY A 465 -9.11 -18.92 -24.10
CA GLY A 465 -9.98 -18.89 -25.28
C GLY A 465 -10.92 -17.67 -25.39
N LEU A 466 -10.79 -16.65 -24.53
CA LEU A 466 -11.58 -15.42 -24.65
C LEU A 466 -11.25 -14.67 -25.95
N SER A 467 -12.18 -14.65 -26.90
CA SER A 467 -12.03 -13.97 -28.19
C SER A 467 -12.96 -12.75 -28.30
N VAL A 468 -12.64 -11.70 -27.53
CA VAL A 468 -13.42 -10.45 -27.52
C VAL A 468 -12.72 -9.29 -28.21
N SER A 469 -11.40 -9.34 -28.37
CA SER A 469 -10.65 -8.28 -29.06
C SER A 469 -10.65 -8.48 -30.58
N THR A 470 -10.80 -7.39 -31.34
CA THR A 470 -10.61 -7.42 -32.81
C THR A 470 -9.13 -7.44 -33.23
N ASN A 471 -8.21 -7.28 -32.29
CA ASN A 471 -6.77 -7.31 -32.53
C ASN A 471 -6.10 -8.29 -31.55
N PRO A 472 -5.48 -9.40 -32.03
CA PRO A 472 -4.84 -10.39 -31.17
C PRO A 472 -3.60 -9.86 -30.44
N ALA A 473 -3.08 -8.69 -30.81
CA ALA A 473 -2.03 -8.00 -30.05
C ALA A 473 -2.53 -7.38 -28.74
N ALA A 474 -3.85 -7.25 -28.54
CA ALA A 474 -4.46 -6.84 -27.28
C ALA A 474 -4.96 -8.06 -26.50
N PHE A 475 -4.26 -8.40 -25.42
CA PHE A 475 -4.61 -9.45 -24.49
C PHE A 475 -5.62 -8.94 -23.48
N ILE A 476 -6.77 -9.61 -23.40
CA ILE A 476 -7.89 -9.22 -22.54
C ILE A 476 -8.11 -10.27 -21.47
N THR A 477 -8.26 -9.81 -20.23
CA THR A 477 -8.82 -10.60 -19.12
C THR A 477 -10.17 -10.01 -18.72
N LEU A 478 -11.18 -10.87 -18.54
CA LEU A 478 -12.52 -10.49 -18.16
C LEU A 478 -12.81 -10.88 -16.71
N LEU A 479 -13.12 -9.89 -15.89
CA LEU A 479 -13.68 -10.06 -14.56
C LEU A 479 -15.14 -9.61 -14.55
N ARG A 480 -15.98 -10.22 -13.71
CA ARG A 480 -17.38 -9.81 -13.57
C ARG A 480 -17.83 -9.85 -12.12
N ASN A 481 -18.51 -8.82 -11.67
CA ASN A 481 -19.19 -8.84 -10.39
C ASN A 481 -20.41 -9.77 -10.48
N PRO A 482 -20.49 -10.84 -9.68
CA PRO A 482 -21.62 -11.78 -9.74
C PRO A 482 -22.94 -11.19 -9.25
N ASP A 483 -22.91 -10.16 -8.40
CA ASP A 483 -24.10 -9.57 -7.80
C ASP A 483 -24.73 -8.53 -8.72
N THR A 484 -23.91 -7.72 -9.40
CA THR A 484 -24.38 -6.57 -10.20
C THR A 484 -24.27 -6.78 -11.71
N GLY A 485 -23.45 -7.75 -12.14
CA GLY A 485 -23.14 -7.98 -13.55
C GLY A 485 -22.12 -7.01 -14.14
N ALA A 486 -21.64 -6.01 -13.38
CA ALA A 486 -20.58 -5.10 -13.82
C ALA A 486 -19.36 -5.89 -14.27
N ALA A 487 -18.83 -5.58 -15.45
CA ALA A 487 -17.71 -6.31 -16.02
C ALA A 487 -16.51 -5.40 -16.26
N PHE A 488 -15.32 -5.98 -16.09
CA PHE A 488 -14.04 -5.30 -16.18
C PHE A 488 -13.14 -6.08 -17.16
N TYR A 489 -12.89 -5.47 -18.31
CA TYR A 489 -12.01 -5.97 -19.36
C TYR A 489 -10.64 -5.31 -19.19
N ILE A 490 -9.71 -6.03 -18.58
CA ILE A 490 -8.36 -5.55 -18.33
C ILE A 490 -7.50 -5.90 -19.55
N ALA A 491 -7.10 -4.87 -20.28
CA ALA A 491 -6.38 -4.96 -21.56
C ALA A 491 -4.91 -4.60 -21.38
N ARG A 492 -4.02 -5.40 -21.95
CA ARG A 492 -2.58 -5.10 -22.13
C ARG A 492 -2.11 -5.61 -23.48
N GLN A 493 -0.90 -5.24 -23.93
CA GLN A 493 -0.31 -5.93 -25.07
C GLN A 493 -0.09 -7.42 -24.75
N THR A 494 -0.31 -8.29 -25.74
CA THR A 494 0.01 -9.73 -25.66
C THR A 494 1.48 -9.93 -25.35
N ASP A 495 2.35 -9.27 -26.11
CA ASP A 495 3.73 -9.00 -25.67
C ASP A 495 3.74 -7.78 -24.73
N SER A 496 3.68 -8.05 -23.43
CA SER A 496 3.70 -7.03 -22.39
C SER A 496 4.96 -6.14 -22.36
N THR A 497 6.02 -6.49 -23.08
CA THR A 497 7.25 -5.69 -23.17
C THR A 497 7.19 -4.66 -24.30
N SER A 498 6.24 -4.82 -25.22
CA SER A 498 6.08 -4.04 -26.44
C SER A 498 5.85 -2.55 -26.16
N THR A 499 6.60 -1.73 -26.88
CA THR A 499 6.42 -0.27 -26.91
C THR A 499 5.53 0.19 -28.06
N ALA A 500 4.94 -0.73 -28.82
CA ALA A 500 4.08 -0.40 -29.95
C ALA A 500 2.69 0.08 -29.48
N THR A 501 2.15 1.06 -30.19
CA THR A 501 0.74 1.42 -30.09
C THR A 501 -0.11 0.27 -30.63
N THR A 502 -1.16 -0.10 -29.90
CA THR A 502 -2.10 -1.17 -30.26
C THR A 502 -3.51 -0.61 -30.30
N ASP A 503 -4.13 -0.67 -31.47
CA ASP A 503 -5.53 -0.30 -31.69
C ASP A 503 -6.42 -1.54 -31.75
N PHE A 504 -7.54 -1.52 -31.04
CA PHE A 504 -8.47 -2.63 -30.99
C PHE A 504 -9.90 -2.17 -30.70
N LYS A 505 -10.87 -3.02 -30.99
CA LYS A 505 -12.24 -2.91 -30.49
C LYS A 505 -12.54 -4.15 -29.63
N LEU A 506 -13.57 -4.05 -28.80
CA LEU A 506 -14.05 -5.16 -27.97
C LEU A 506 -15.48 -5.54 -28.37
N ASN A 507 -15.70 -6.81 -28.65
CA ASN A 507 -17.03 -7.41 -28.73
C ASN A 507 -17.49 -7.74 -27.31
N VAL A 508 -18.44 -6.96 -26.79
CA VAL A 508 -18.95 -7.10 -25.42
C VAL A 508 -20.45 -7.39 -25.45
N THR A 509 -21.00 -7.82 -24.32
CA THR A 509 -22.45 -7.87 -24.09
C THR A 509 -22.77 -7.00 -22.90
N THR A 510 -23.69 -6.05 -23.09
CA THR A 510 -24.14 -5.14 -22.03
C THR A 510 -25.62 -5.34 -21.74
N SER A 511 -26.07 -4.96 -20.55
CA SER A 511 -27.49 -5.08 -20.17
C SER A 511 -28.43 -4.24 -21.04
N GLU A 512 -27.96 -3.11 -21.58
CA GLU A 512 -28.77 -2.17 -22.36
C GLU A 512 -28.68 -2.40 -23.88
N LEU A 513 -27.48 -2.64 -24.42
CA LEU A 513 -27.26 -2.74 -25.87
C LEU A 513 -27.23 -4.18 -26.39
N GLY A 514 -27.25 -5.18 -25.50
CA GLY A 514 -26.99 -6.57 -25.88
C GLY A 514 -25.56 -6.73 -26.41
N ALA A 515 -25.39 -7.62 -27.41
CA ALA A 515 -24.10 -7.84 -28.06
C ALA A 515 -23.72 -6.63 -28.94
N VAL A 516 -22.60 -6.00 -28.64
CA VAL A 516 -22.14 -4.78 -29.31
C VAL A 516 -20.61 -4.75 -29.40
N GLN A 517 -20.09 -4.21 -30.50
CA GLN A 517 -18.67 -3.93 -30.64
C GLN A 517 -18.39 -2.48 -30.20
N ILE A 518 -17.55 -2.30 -29.18
CA ILE A 518 -17.15 -1.00 -28.65
C ILE A 518 -15.70 -0.65 -29.03
N PRO A 519 -15.39 0.62 -29.31
CA PRO A 519 -16.29 1.76 -29.29
C PRO A 519 -17.22 1.80 -30.51
N VAL A 520 -18.43 2.33 -30.31
CA VAL A 520 -19.48 2.44 -31.35
C VAL A 520 -19.22 3.62 -32.30
N VAL A 521 -18.71 4.73 -31.78
CA VAL A 521 -18.48 5.99 -32.52
C VAL A 521 -16.99 6.20 -32.79
N ALA A 522 -16.13 5.97 -31.79
CA ALA A 522 -14.69 6.06 -31.99
C ALA A 522 -14.17 4.87 -32.83
N PRO A 523 -13.14 5.06 -33.67
CA PRO A 523 -12.65 4.02 -34.57
C PRO A 523 -12.00 2.84 -33.83
N SER A 524 -11.40 3.07 -32.66
CA SER A 524 -10.73 2.06 -31.84
C SER A 524 -10.54 2.54 -30.41
N ILE A 525 -10.23 1.60 -29.53
CA ILE A 525 -9.51 1.84 -28.28
C ILE A 525 -8.02 1.80 -28.61
N THR A 526 -7.29 2.86 -28.27
CA THR A 526 -5.84 2.95 -28.51
C THR A 526 -5.06 2.79 -27.21
N MET A 527 -4.25 1.75 -27.12
CA MET A 527 -3.32 1.49 -26.03
C MET A 527 -1.90 1.81 -26.47
N GLY A 528 -1.25 2.75 -25.79
CA GLY A 528 0.16 3.08 -26.04
C GLY A 528 1.08 1.92 -25.62
N GLY A 529 2.33 1.95 -26.08
CA GLY A 529 3.34 0.99 -25.66
C GLY A 529 3.46 0.91 -24.14
N ARG A 530 3.52 -0.31 -23.59
CA ARG A 530 3.62 -0.55 -22.14
C ARG A 530 2.52 0.16 -21.34
N GLN A 531 1.30 0.10 -21.84
CA GLN A 531 0.12 0.61 -21.17
C GLN A 531 -0.83 -0.57 -20.92
N SER A 532 -1.56 -0.51 -19.81
CA SER A 532 -2.71 -1.37 -19.56
C SER A 532 -3.93 -0.47 -19.30
N LYS A 533 -5.12 -0.97 -19.60
CA LYS A 533 -6.39 -0.23 -19.49
C LYS A 533 -7.49 -1.13 -18.97
N VAL A 534 -8.37 -0.58 -18.13
CA VAL A 534 -9.61 -1.23 -17.71
C VAL A 534 -10.77 -0.66 -18.52
N VAL A 535 -11.35 -1.45 -19.43
CA VAL A 535 -12.62 -1.11 -20.07
C VAL A 535 -13.73 -1.74 -19.24
N LEU A 536 -14.81 -1.01 -18.98
CA LEU A 536 -15.87 -1.48 -18.10
C LEU A 536 -17.22 -1.43 -18.78
N THR A 537 -18.11 -2.33 -18.36
CA THR A 537 -19.50 -2.38 -18.80
C THR A 537 -20.42 -2.55 -17.59
N ASP A 538 -21.64 -2.06 -17.73
CA ASP A 538 -22.69 -2.23 -16.73
C ASP A 538 -22.29 -1.76 -15.33
N TYR A 539 -21.56 -0.65 -15.25
CA TYR A 539 -20.92 -0.17 -14.02
C TYR A 539 -21.76 0.90 -13.33
N ALA A 540 -21.95 0.79 -12.02
CA ALA A 540 -22.71 1.73 -11.22
C ALA A 540 -21.92 3.02 -10.94
N VAL A 541 -22.61 4.15 -10.98
CA VAL A 541 -22.05 5.47 -10.65
C VAL A 541 -22.92 6.10 -9.57
N GLY A 542 -22.35 6.21 -8.37
CA GLY A 542 -23.06 6.78 -7.23
C GLY A 542 -24.28 5.95 -6.82
N ALA A 543 -25.38 6.62 -6.50
CA ALA A 543 -26.54 5.99 -5.88
C ALA A 543 -27.60 5.52 -6.90
N SER A 544 -27.64 6.12 -8.09
CA SER A 544 -28.77 5.95 -9.02
C SER A 544 -28.38 5.79 -10.48
N SER A 545 -27.14 6.12 -10.84
CA SER A 545 -26.69 6.11 -12.22
C SER A 545 -25.95 4.83 -12.55
N LYS A 546 -26.04 4.40 -13.80
CA LYS A 546 -25.29 3.28 -14.35
C LYS A 546 -24.75 3.67 -15.71
N ILE A 547 -23.55 3.22 -16.03
CA ILE A 547 -22.94 3.41 -17.33
C ILE A 547 -22.89 2.10 -18.09
N THR A 548 -23.42 2.12 -19.32
CA THR A 548 -23.47 0.94 -20.19
C THR A 548 -22.08 0.41 -20.49
N TYR A 549 -21.16 1.32 -20.86
CA TYR A 549 -19.74 1.04 -20.98
C TYR A 549 -18.89 2.32 -20.93
N SER A 550 -17.62 2.18 -20.55
CA SER A 550 -16.59 3.20 -20.69
C SER A 550 -15.31 2.61 -21.25
N THR A 551 -14.80 3.20 -22.35
CA THR A 551 -13.44 2.92 -22.82
C THR A 551 -12.41 3.88 -22.22
N ALA A 552 -12.87 5.02 -21.69
CA ALA A 552 -12.06 5.89 -20.84
C ALA A 552 -11.86 5.23 -19.47
N GLN A 553 -10.73 5.52 -18.84
CA GLN A 553 -10.46 5.02 -17.49
C GLN A 553 -11.28 5.82 -16.48
N VAL A 554 -11.87 5.15 -15.49
CA VAL A 554 -12.55 5.81 -14.37
C VAL A 554 -11.51 6.23 -13.36
N PHE A 555 -11.44 7.52 -13.06
CA PHE A 555 -10.66 8.07 -11.95
C PHE A 555 -11.44 8.01 -10.64
N TYR A 556 -12.74 8.34 -10.71
CA TYR A 556 -13.65 8.35 -9.57
C TYR A 556 -15.10 8.15 -10.05
N ALA A 557 -15.88 7.41 -9.28
CA ALA A 557 -17.33 7.29 -9.43
C ALA A 557 -18.00 7.27 -8.05
N GLY A 558 -18.99 8.11 -7.82
CA GLY A 558 -19.64 8.17 -6.51
C GLY A 558 -20.70 9.26 -6.43
N THR A 559 -21.19 9.54 -5.23
CA THR A 559 -22.18 10.61 -4.99
C THR A 559 -21.53 11.73 -4.19
N ILE A 560 -21.60 12.96 -4.70
CA ILE A 560 -21.11 14.18 -4.04
C ILE A 560 -22.29 15.15 -3.95
N ASP A 561 -22.62 15.61 -2.74
CA ASP A 561 -23.75 16.52 -2.47
C ASP A 561 -25.07 16.07 -3.12
N GLY A 562 -25.36 14.75 -3.02
CA GLY A 562 -26.57 14.13 -3.58
C GLY A 562 -26.57 13.98 -5.11
N ARG A 563 -25.45 14.25 -5.78
CA ARG A 563 -25.30 14.10 -7.24
C ARG A 563 -24.34 12.97 -7.56
N ASP A 564 -24.73 12.10 -8.48
CA ASP A 564 -23.82 11.10 -9.01
C ASP A 564 -22.76 11.78 -9.90
N VAL A 565 -21.49 11.55 -9.57
CA VAL A 565 -20.32 12.15 -10.21
C VAL A 565 -19.46 11.03 -10.78
N LEU A 566 -19.13 11.16 -12.06
CA LEU A 566 -18.20 10.32 -12.77
C LEU A 566 -17.05 11.18 -13.30
N PHE A 567 -15.83 10.84 -12.91
CA PHE A 567 -14.63 11.45 -13.46
C PHE A 567 -13.87 10.43 -14.30
N LEU A 568 -13.75 10.70 -15.59
CA LEU A 568 -13.04 9.89 -16.56
C LEU A 568 -11.74 10.55 -16.98
N TYR A 569 -10.74 9.74 -17.32
CA TYR A 569 -9.48 10.21 -17.89
C TYR A 569 -9.01 9.34 -19.06
N GLY A 570 -8.15 9.93 -19.88
CA GLY A 570 -7.48 9.27 -21.00
C GLY A 570 -6.39 10.16 -21.59
N ASP A 571 -5.61 9.62 -22.53
CA ASP A 571 -4.48 10.36 -23.11
C ASP A 571 -4.98 11.51 -24.00
N SER A 572 -4.35 12.69 -23.90
CA SER A 572 -4.78 13.96 -24.53
C SER A 572 -4.87 13.98 -26.06
N ALA A 573 -4.34 12.96 -26.75
CA ALA A 573 -4.40 12.81 -28.20
C ALA A 573 -5.51 11.86 -28.69
N LYS A 574 -6.41 11.40 -27.81
CA LYS A 574 -7.34 10.30 -28.12
C LYS A 574 -8.80 10.69 -27.86
N LEU A 575 -9.66 10.46 -28.85
CA LEU A 575 -11.12 10.60 -28.75
C LEU A 575 -11.66 9.57 -27.75
N LEU A 576 -12.17 10.03 -26.61
CA LEU A 576 -12.83 9.21 -25.61
C LEU A 576 -14.31 9.06 -25.97
N GLN A 577 -14.89 7.87 -25.79
CA GLN A 577 -16.32 7.65 -26.00
C GLN A 577 -16.98 7.07 -24.76
N HIS A 578 -18.11 7.67 -24.39
CA HIS A 578 -18.98 7.19 -23.35
C HIS A 578 -20.46 7.53 -23.71
N PRO A 579 -21.41 6.58 -23.71
CA PRO A 579 -22.84 6.89 -23.82
C PRO A 579 -23.31 7.64 -22.57
N ARG A 580 -24.13 8.69 -22.67
CA ARG A 580 -24.61 9.41 -21.47
C ARG A 580 -25.38 8.44 -20.54
N PRO A 581 -25.31 8.62 -19.20
CA PRO A 581 -26.18 7.90 -18.29
C PRO A 581 -27.64 8.07 -18.72
N THR A 582 -28.38 6.97 -18.79
CA THR A 582 -29.82 6.99 -18.96
C THR A 582 -30.46 7.50 -17.67
N HIS A 583 -30.65 8.82 -17.56
CA HIS A 583 -31.54 9.38 -16.55
C HIS A 583 -32.97 8.91 -16.87
N THR A 584 -33.44 7.88 -16.19
CA THR A 584 -34.89 7.66 -16.04
C THR A 584 -35.36 8.60 -14.94
N CYS A 585 -35.67 9.84 -15.30
CA CYS A 585 -36.59 10.65 -14.51
C CYS A 585 -37.97 9.97 -14.55
N ARG A 586 -38.40 9.41 -13.42
CA ARG A 586 -39.81 9.44 -13.03
C ARG A 586 -39.91 9.94 -11.60
#